data_AF-A0A1A3BI79-F1
#
_entry.id   AF-A0A1A3BI79-F1
#
_cell.length_a   1.000
_cell.length_b   1.000
_cell.length_c   1.000
_cell.angle_alpha   90.00
_cell.angle_beta   90.00
_cell.angle_gamma   90.00
#
_symmetry.space_group_name_H-M   'P 1'
#
loop_
_entity.id
_entity.type
_entity.pdbx_description
1 polymer ?
#
loop_
_entity_poly.entity_id
_entity_poly.type
_entity_poly.pdbx_seq_one_letter_code
_entity_poly.pdbx_strand_id
1 'polypeptide(L)'
;MGSGDRRLVEDAVTTLLSRAPVGWAHLRVEFDPSAEAPVVATVTSPASARTRLDVPAGVLDMLNDYRAQAAAGGTRWRTLVIDCHCDGRISERTDAARLAGGPRRWPVRVLAAVTVVCSVAAAVVFAVGWRSPPPPPRAAMMAVPAPSPRQQQAFEVLKRWYDAENRGDGAALRALACANPGKNVEDEIAGVEQNSALQGIIHLEAVVGFRDEGERVWGRFMLRVHPISERQTRLVQEAQQHGGYFSDEYTLVQEGGELKVCDADTPPLV
;
A
#
# COMPACT_ATOMS: atom_id res chain seq x y z
N MET A 1 19.98 -23.20 46.98
CA MET A 1 20.61 -21.98 46.41
C MET A 1 21.48 -21.40 47.49
N GLY A 2 22.79 -21.56 47.35
CA GLY A 2 23.75 -21.15 48.38
C GLY A 2 23.98 -19.64 48.32
N SER A 3 24.31 -19.02 49.44
CA SER A 3 24.60 -17.59 49.55
C SER A 3 25.76 -17.10 48.65
N GLY A 4 26.57 -18.01 48.11
CA GLY A 4 27.65 -17.71 47.17
C GLY A 4 27.18 -17.38 45.75
N ASP A 5 26.11 -18.02 45.28
CA ASP A 5 25.61 -17.87 43.90
C ASP A 5 25.14 -16.42 43.67
N ARG A 6 24.40 -15.88 44.64
CA ARG A 6 23.82 -14.53 44.57
C ARG A 6 24.87 -13.41 44.60
N ARG A 7 26.01 -13.64 45.27
CA ARG A 7 27.08 -12.64 45.40
C ARG A 7 27.74 -12.33 44.06
N LEU A 8 27.92 -13.33 43.19
CA LEU A 8 28.50 -13.13 41.86
C LEU A 8 27.61 -12.25 40.96
N VAL A 9 26.28 -12.40 41.08
CA VAL A 9 25.31 -11.55 40.36
C VAL A 9 25.33 -10.12 40.90
N GLU A 10 25.37 -9.96 42.22
CA GLU A 10 25.43 -8.65 42.88
C GLU A 10 26.74 -7.89 42.56
N ASP A 11 27.87 -8.59 42.53
CA ASP A 11 29.19 -8.02 42.18
C ASP A 11 29.24 -7.62 40.69
N ALA A 12 28.66 -8.44 39.80
CA ALA A 12 28.53 -8.14 38.37
C ALA A 12 27.65 -6.90 38.12
N VAL A 13 26.50 -6.81 38.80
CA VAL A 13 25.61 -5.64 38.73
C VAL A 13 26.30 -4.39 39.26
N THR A 14 26.97 -4.47 40.41
CA THR A 14 27.74 -3.36 40.99
C THR A 14 28.80 -2.83 40.02
N THR A 15 29.51 -3.75 39.36
CA THR A 15 30.53 -3.40 38.36
C THR A 15 29.93 -2.69 37.16
N LEU A 16 28.76 -3.13 36.67
CA LEU A 16 28.05 -2.47 35.57
C LEU A 16 27.49 -1.09 35.96
N LEU A 17 26.99 -0.95 37.19
CA LEU A 17 26.47 0.32 37.70
C LEU A 17 27.54 1.39 37.85
N SER A 18 28.83 1.02 38.02
CA SER A 18 29.95 1.99 37.98
C SER A 18 30.07 2.73 36.64
N ARG A 19 29.45 2.20 35.57
CA ARG A 19 29.39 2.79 34.23
C ARG A 19 28.04 3.40 33.89
N ALA A 20 27.06 3.31 34.79
CA ALA A 20 25.73 3.84 34.55
C ALA A 20 25.73 5.39 34.60
N PRO A 21 24.95 6.06 33.73
CA PRO A 21 24.80 7.51 33.80
C PRO A 21 24.11 7.94 35.10
N VAL A 22 24.37 9.18 35.53
CA VAL A 22 23.69 9.79 36.67
C VAL A 22 22.18 9.86 36.38
N GLY A 23 21.36 9.43 37.35
CA GLY A 23 19.89 9.41 37.18
C GLY A 23 19.36 8.21 36.39
N TRP A 24 20.06 7.08 36.39
CA TRP A 24 19.53 5.82 35.89
C TRP A 24 18.32 5.35 36.72
N ALA A 25 17.35 4.70 36.07
CA ALA A 25 16.15 4.15 36.70
C ALA A 25 16.11 2.61 36.68
N HIS A 26 16.64 2.02 35.60
CA HIS A 26 16.60 0.57 35.41
C HIS A 26 17.80 0.07 34.59
N LEU A 27 18.50 -0.93 35.10
CA LEU A 27 19.55 -1.69 34.41
C LEU A 27 19.00 -3.08 34.06
N ARG A 28 19.13 -3.47 32.79
CA ARG A 28 18.85 -4.83 32.31
C ARG A 28 20.09 -5.45 31.72
N VAL A 29 20.44 -6.63 32.21
CA VAL A 29 21.58 -7.42 31.74
C VAL A 29 21.06 -8.74 31.19
N GLU A 30 21.37 -9.02 29.93
CA GLU A 30 21.07 -10.30 29.29
C GLU A 30 22.38 -11.04 29.04
N PHE A 31 22.48 -12.26 29.56
CA PHE A 31 23.62 -13.13 29.37
C PHE A 31 23.21 -14.41 28.63
N ASP A 32 23.73 -14.55 27.41
CA ASP A 32 23.62 -15.76 26.60
C ASP A 32 25.03 -16.18 26.14
N PRO A 33 25.61 -17.24 26.75
CA PRO A 33 26.96 -17.68 26.41
C PRO A 33 27.08 -18.27 25.00
N SER A 34 25.97 -18.50 24.29
CA SER A 34 25.96 -19.01 22.91
C SER A 34 25.85 -17.91 21.87
N ALA A 35 25.63 -16.66 22.29
CA ALA A 35 25.50 -15.50 21.41
C ALA A 35 26.87 -14.92 21.02
N GLU A 36 26.92 -14.23 19.88
CA GLU A 36 28.12 -13.55 19.37
C GLU A 36 28.60 -12.42 20.32
N ALA A 37 27.66 -11.75 21.00
CA ALA A 37 27.90 -10.83 22.10
C ALA A 37 27.30 -11.42 23.39
N PRO A 38 28.10 -12.12 24.22
CA PRO A 38 27.56 -12.94 25.30
C PRO A 38 26.83 -12.18 26.39
N VAL A 39 27.18 -10.91 26.62
CA VAL A 39 26.55 -10.05 27.60
C VAL A 39 26.08 -8.77 26.93
N VAL A 40 24.80 -8.43 27.14
CA VAL A 40 24.22 -7.16 26.73
C VAL A 40 23.68 -6.44 27.95
N ALA A 41 24.30 -5.33 28.32
CA ALA A 41 23.84 -4.46 29.40
C ALA A 41 23.18 -3.19 28.82
N THR A 42 21.98 -2.88 29.29
CA THR A 42 21.24 -1.68 28.88
C THR A 42 20.69 -0.94 30.08
N VAL A 43 20.80 0.39 30.07
CA VAL A 43 20.27 1.27 31.11
C VAL A 43 19.20 2.19 30.54
N THR A 44 18.14 2.39 31.31
CA THR A 44 17.11 3.39 31.06
C THR A 44 17.22 4.50 32.12
N SER A 45 17.15 5.76 31.68
CA SER A 45 17.00 6.93 32.55
C SER A 45 15.62 7.58 32.27
N PRO A 46 14.97 8.22 33.26
CA PRO A 46 13.67 8.88 33.04
C PRO A 46 13.70 9.96 31.96
N ALA A 47 14.87 10.53 31.69
CA ALA A 47 15.08 11.63 30.75
C ALA A 47 15.66 11.19 29.39
N SER A 48 15.89 9.89 29.14
CA SER A 48 16.58 9.45 27.92
C SER A 48 16.16 8.05 27.45
N ALA A 49 16.35 7.80 26.15
CA ALA A 49 16.16 6.49 25.55
C ALA A 49 17.11 5.43 26.14
N ARG A 50 16.76 4.15 25.96
CA ARG A 50 17.57 3.01 26.41
C ARG A 50 18.98 3.10 25.82
N THR A 51 19.99 3.17 26.67
CA THR A 51 21.40 3.28 26.28
C THR A 51 22.13 1.97 26.61
N ARG A 52 22.97 1.49 25.68
CA ARG A 52 23.80 0.31 25.90
C ARG A 52 25.03 0.71 26.72
N LEU A 53 25.36 -0.08 27.74
CA LEU A 53 26.58 0.09 28.51
C LEU A 53 27.70 -0.77 27.94
N ASP A 54 28.93 -0.26 28.01
CA ASP A 54 30.13 -1.07 27.80
C ASP A 54 30.25 -2.07 28.95
N VAL A 55 30.43 -3.35 28.60
CA VAL A 55 30.54 -4.45 29.56
C VAL A 55 32.01 -4.68 29.88
N PRO A 56 32.47 -4.44 31.13
CA PRO A 56 33.84 -4.75 31.52
C PRO A 56 34.10 -6.25 31.46
N ALA A 57 35.32 -6.66 31.06
CA ALA A 57 35.68 -8.07 30.90
C ALA A 57 35.41 -8.92 32.15
N GLY A 58 35.64 -8.36 33.35
CA GLY A 58 35.39 -9.07 34.61
C GLY A 58 33.91 -9.44 34.86
N VAL A 59 32.96 -8.75 34.23
CA VAL A 59 31.52 -9.10 34.33
C VAL A 59 31.21 -10.41 33.62
N LEU A 60 31.86 -10.65 32.48
CA LEU A 60 31.69 -11.91 31.75
C LEU A 60 32.22 -13.10 32.54
N ASP A 61 33.38 -12.94 33.20
CA ASP A 61 33.97 -13.98 34.05
C ASP A 61 33.06 -14.30 35.24
N MET A 62 32.55 -13.28 35.94
CA MET A 62 31.61 -13.46 37.06
C MET A 62 30.32 -14.19 36.66
N LEU A 63 29.76 -13.89 35.48
CA LEU A 63 28.54 -14.54 34.98
C LEU A 63 28.81 -15.98 34.49
N ASN A 64 29.99 -16.26 33.95
CA ASN A 64 30.43 -17.61 33.62
C ASN A 64 30.65 -18.47 34.87
N ASP A 65 31.24 -17.90 35.93
CA ASP A 65 31.41 -18.57 37.22
C ASP A 65 30.05 -18.87 37.87
N TYR A 66 29.12 -17.91 37.84
CA TYR A 66 27.75 -18.12 38.30
C TYR A 66 27.06 -19.26 37.54
N ARG A 67 27.24 -19.33 36.21
CA ARG A 67 26.74 -20.45 35.40
C ARG A 67 27.38 -21.78 35.77
N ALA A 68 28.69 -21.81 36.00
CA ALA A 68 29.41 -23.03 36.39
C ALA A 68 28.92 -23.55 37.75
N GLN A 69 28.70 -22.64 38.71
CA GLN A 69 28.15 -22.95 40.04
C GLN A 69 26.70 -23.45 39.95
N ALA A 70 25.84 -22.78 39.17
CA ALA A 70 24.48 -23.22 38.95
C ALA A 70 24.42 -24.63 38.31
N ALA A 71 25.30 -24.91 37.34
CA ALA A 71 25.39 -26.22 36.71
C ALA A 71 25.88 -27.31 37.69
N ALA A 72 26.83 -26.99 38.57
CA ALA A 72 27.29 -27.88 39.65
C ALA A 72 26.19 -28.15 40.68
N GLY A 73 25.34 -27.15 40.95
CA GLY A 73 24.16 -27.24 41.82
C GLY A 73 22.93 -27.91 41.19
N GLY A 74 23.05 -28.44 39.95
CA GLY A 74 21.98 -29.16 39.25
C GLY A 74 21.01 -28.28 38.46
N THR A 75 21.18 -26.96 38.46
CA THR A 75 20.32 -26.02 37.74
C THR A 75 20.97 -25.60 36.43
N ARG A 76 20.51 -26.17 35.31
CA ARG A 76 20.99 -25.79 33.96
C ARG A 76 20.02 -24.83 33.29
N TRP A 77 20.50 -23.64 32.97
CA TRP A 77 19.77 -22.61 32.23
C TRP A 77 20.54 -22.19 30.98
N ARG A 78 19.83 -21.65 29.99
CA ARG A 78 20.42 -21.19 28.72
C ARG A 78 20.71 -19.70 28.74
N THR A 79 19.77 -18.92 29.24
CA THR A 79 19.86 -17.46 29.27
C THR A 79 19.56 -16.99 30.68
N LEU A 80 20.34 -16.01 31.15
CA LEU A 80 20.13 -15.31 32.40
C LEU A 80 19.76 -13.86 32.09
N VAL A 81 18.63 -13.40 32.63
CA VAL A 81 18.22 -12.00 32.59
C VAL A 81 18.25 -11.46 34.01
N ILE A 82 18.99 -10.39 34.22
CA ILE A 82 19.08 -9.67 35.50
C ILE A 82 18.47 -8.30 35.30
N ASP A 83 17.43 -7.99 36.06
CA ASP A 83 16.81 -6.67 36.12
C ASP A 83 17.16 -6.03 37.47
N CYS A 84 17.76 -4.83 37.45
CA CYS A 84 18.12 -4.05 38.62
C CYS A 84 17.46 -2.67 38.56
N HIS A 85 16.70 -2.33 39.59
CA HIS A 85 16.01 -1.05 39.73
C HIS A 85 16.82 -0.06 40.57
N CYS A 86 16.59 1.24 40.40
CA CYS A 86 17.27 2.30 41.15
C CYS A 86 17.03 2.27 42.67
N ASP A 87 16.01 1.53 43.13
CA ASP A 87 15.73 1.27 44.54
C ASP A 87 16.59 0.12 45.12
N GLY A 88 17.51 -0.44 44.33
CA GLY A 88 18.39 -1.54 44.73
C GLY A 88 17.75 -2.93 44.62
N ARG A 89 16.53 -3.03 44.09
CA ARG A 89 15.90 -4.35 43.88
C ARG A 89 16.51 -5.03 42.67
N ILE A 90 17.05 -6.23 42.90
CA ILE A 90 17.58 -7.12 41.87
C ILE A 90 16.61 -8.29 41.71
N SER A 91 16.26 -8.60 40.45
CA SER A 91 15.53 -9.80 40.12
C SER A 91 16.25 -10.58 39.02
N GLU A 92 16.34 -11.89 39.21
CA GLU A 92 17.00 -12.82 38.30
C GLU A 92 15.93 -13.70 37.64
N ARG A 93 16.03 -13.87 36.34
CA ARG A 93 15.19 -14.81 35.58
C ARG A 93 16.08 -15.68 34.71
N THR A 94 16.05 -16.98 34.96
CA THR A 94 16.74 -17.96 34.14
C THR A 94 15.73 -18.68 33.25
N ASP A 95 15.99 -18.76 31.95
CA ASP A 95 15.22 -19.68 31.10
C ASP A 95 15.82 -21.08 31.27
N ALA A 96 15.02 -22.01 31.79
CA ALA A 96 15.44 -23.38 32.00
C ALA A 96 15.91 -23.96 30.66
N ALA A 97 17.04 -24.66 30.66
CA ALA A 97 17.39 -25.46 29.51
C ALA A 97 16.23 -26.43 29.30
N ARG A 98 15.43 -26.23 28.24
CA ARG A 98 14.39 -27.19 27.86
C ARG A 98 15.08 -28.55 27.78
N LEU A 99 14.90 -29.38 28.80
CA LEU A 99 15.04 -30.82 28.68
C LEU A 99 14.27 -31.17 27.43
N ALA A 100 14.90 -31.91 26.52
CA ALA A 100 14.39 -32.26 25.21
C ALA A 100 13.02 -32.95 25.30
N GLY A 101 11.96 -32.16 25.49
CA GLY A 101 10.57 -32.50 25.29
C GLY A 101 10.17 -31.71 24.07
N GLY A 102 10.13 -32.38 22.93
CA GLY A 102 9.60 -31.79 21.70
C GLY A 102 8.25 -31.12 21.96
N PRO A 103 7.87 -30.12 21.15
CA PRO A 103 6.60 -29.42 21.33
C PRO A 103 5.49 -30.44 21.52
N ARG A 104 4.74 -30.32 22.62
CA ARG A 104 3.62 -31.18 23.00
C ARG A 104 2.77 -31.36 21.72
N ARG A 105 2.90 -32.52 21.07
CA ARG A 105 2.47 -32.70 19.66
C ARG A 105 0.97 -32.54 19.49
N TRP A 106 0.21 -32.62 20.57
CA TRP A 106 -1.25 -32.58 20.52
C TRP A 106 -1.81 -31.18 20.22
N PRO A 107 -1.50 -30.10 20.98
CA PRO A 107 -1.96 -28.75 20.63
C PRO A 107 -1.38 -28.27 19.29
N VAL A 108 -0.14 -28.64 18.95
CA VAL A 108 0.46 -28.27 17.66
C VAL A 108 -0.19 -28.99 16.48
N ARG A 109 -0.56 -30.28 16.63
CA ARG A 109 -1.29 -31.02 15.59
C ARG A 109 -2.73 -30.52 15.43
N VAL A 110 -3.39 -30.16 16.53
CA VAL A 110 -4.73 -29.56 16.47
C VAL A 110 -4.67 -28.20 15.80
N LEU A 111 -3.71 -27.35 16.19
CA LEU A 111 -3.52 -26.04 15.55
C LEU A 111 -3.17 -26.22 14.07
N ALA A 112 -2.26 -27.13 13.72
CA ALA A 112 -1.92 -27.42 12.34
C ALA A 112 -3.10 -27.96 11.53
N ALA A 113 -3.93 -28.84 12.12
CA ALA A 113 -5.14 -29.34 11.47
C ALA A 113 -6.15 -28.19 11.23
N VAL A 114 -6.36 -27.31 12.21
CA VAL A 114 -7.20 -26.12 12.06
C VAL A 114 -6.63 -25.18 10.99
N THR A 115 -5.32 -24.94 10.98
CA THR A 115 -4.66 -24.11 9.97
C THR A 115 -4.81 -24.72 8.57
N VAL A 116 -4.67 -26.04 8.42
CA VAL A 116 -4.89 -26.72 7.14
C VAL A 116 -6.36 -26.58 6.71
N VAL A 117 -7.31 -26.80 7.60
CA VAL A 117 -8.75 -26.64 7.28
C VAL A 117 -9.07 -25.20 6.89
N CYS A 118 -8.59 -24.21 7.63
CA CYS A 118 -8.76 -22.79 7.29
C CYS A 118 -8.08 -22.43 5.97
N SER A 119 -6.90 -22.99 5.69
CA SER A 119 -6.18 -22.74 4.43
C SER A 119 -6.89 -23.37 3.24
N VAL A 120 -7.43 -24.58 3.40
CA VAL A 120 -8.26 -25.24 2.37
C VAL A 120 -9.55 -24.46 2.15
N ALA A 121 -10.22 -24.01 3.21
CA ALA A 121 -11.43 -23.18 3.09
C ALA A 121 -11.12 -21.84 2.38
N ALA A 122 -10.03 -21.17 2.75
CA ALA A 122 -9.57 -19.96 2.07
C ALA A 122 -9.23 -20.22 0.61
N ALA A 123 -8.51 -21.30 0.30
CA ALA A 123 -8.18 -21.69 -1.07
C ALA A 123 -9.44 -22.01 -1.90
N VAL A 124 -10.46 -22.61 -1.30
CA VAL A 124 -11.75 -22.87 -1.97
C VAL A 124 -12.52 -21.57 -2.20
N VAL A 125 -12.63 -20.69 -1.20
CA VAL A 125 -13.27 -19.37 -1.36
C VAL A 125 -12.53 -18.54 -2.39
N PHE A 126 -11.20 -18.59 -2.42
CA PHE A 126 -10.39 -17.93 -3.42
C PHE A 126 -10.60 -18.57 -4.79
N ALA A 127 -10.56 -19.90 -4.93
CA ALA A 127 -10.78 -20.59 -6.21
C ALA A 127 -12.19 -20.40 -6.77
N VAL A 128 -13.21 -20.30 -5.91
CA VAL A 128 -14.60 -20.07 -6.30
C VAL A 128 -14.86 -18.58 -6.56
N GLY A 129 -14.33 -17.69 -5.72
CA GLY A 129 -14.47 -16.23 -5.87
C GLY A 129 -13.60 -15.63 -6.97
N TRP A 130 -12.48 -16.28 -7.31
CA TRP A 130 -11.61 -15.90 -8.43
C TRP A 130 -12.08 -16.46 -9.76
N ARG A 131 -13.06 -17.37 -9.78
CA ARG A 131 -13.82 -17.62 -11.00
C ARG A 131 -14.65 -16.37 -11.24
N SER A 132 -14.08 -15.45 -12.01
CA SER A 132 -14.84 -14.37 -12.63
C SER A 132 -16.12 -15.01 -13.17
N PRO A 133 -17.30 -14.46 -12.88
CA PRO A 133 -18.52 -14.93 -13.51
C PRO A 133 -18.24 -15.04 -15.02
N PRO A 134 -18.69 -16.12 -15.69
CA PRO A 134 -18.46 -16.26 -17.12
C PRO A 134 -18.85 -14.93 -17.77
N PRO A 135 -17.99 -14.36 -18.63
CA PRO A 135 -18.25 -13.06 -19.22
C PRO A 135 -19.69 -13.11 -19.76
N PRO A 136 -20.51 -12.09 -19.47
CA PRO A 136 -21.90 -12.09 -19.92
C PRO A 136 -21.89 -12.47 -21.40
N PRO A 137 -22.78 -13.38 -21.83
CA PRO A 137 -22.75 -13.88 -23.20
C PRO A 137 -22.66 -12.67 -24.11
N ARG A 138 -21.50 -12.49 -24.75
CA ARG A 138 -21.28 -11.34 -25.62
C ARG A 138 -22.40 -11.44 -26.63
N ALA A 139 -23.35 -10.51 -26.54
CA ALA A 139 -24.45 -10.44 -27.50
C ALA A 139 -23.80 -10.63 -28.86
N ALA A 140 -24.30 -11.59 -29.64
CA ALA A 140 -23.73 -11.95 -30.92
C ALA A 140 -23.39 -10.64 -31.64
N MET A 141 -22.09 -10.40 -31.85
CA MET A 141 -21.63 -9.11 -32.36
C MET A 141 -22.27 -8.96 -33.74
N MET A 142 -23.37 -8.22 -33.82
CA MET A 142 -23.92 -7.82 -35.09
C MET A 142 -22.80 -7.05 -35.77
N ALA A 143 -22.37 -7.50 -36.94
CA ALA A 143 -21.36 -6.82 -37.71
C ALA A 143 -21.87 -5.39 -37.94
N VAL A 144 -21.30 -4.44 -37.21
CA VAL A 144 -21.65 -3.03 -37.36
C VAL A 144 -21.21 -2.65 -38.77
N PRO A 145 -22.08 -2.00 -39.57
CA PRO A 145 -21.68 -1.50 -40.89
C PRO A 145 -20.39 -0.68 -40.76
N ALA A 146 -19.52 -0.79 -41.75
CA ALA A 146 -18.30 0.01 -41.76
C ALA A 146 -18.67 1.51 -41.63
N PRO A 147 -17.99 2.27 -40.76
CA PRO A 147 -18.34 3.67 -40.52
C PRO A 147 -18.16 4.47 -41.81
N SER A 148 -19.08 5.41 -42.06
CA SER A 148 -19.00 6.29 -43.23
C SER A 148 -17.72 7.15 -43.18
N PRO A 149 -17.21 7.65 -44.31
CA PRO A 149 -16.04 8.54 -44.31
C PRO A 149 -16.24 9.78 -43.42
N ARG A 150 -17.46 10.33 -43.39
CA ARG A 150 -17.84 11.47 -42.55
C ARG A 150 -17.79 11.11 -41.06
N GLN A 151 -18.25 9.91 -40.71
CA GLN A 151 -18.21 9.39 -39.35
C GLN A 151 -16.76 9.13 -38.89
N GLN A 152 -15.91 8.60 -39.76
CA GLN A 152 -14.48 8.43 -39.48
C GLN A 152 -13.79 9.78 -39.28
N GLN A 153 -14.10 10.78 -40.10
CA GLN A 153 -13.56 12.12 -39.94
C GLN A 153 -13.96 12.75 -38.60
N ALA A 154 -15.24 12.66 -38.22
CA ALA A 154 -15.71 13.16 -36.94
C ALA A 154 -15.03 12.44 -35.76
N PHE A 155 -14.87 11.11 -35.85
CA PHE A 155 -14.13 10.34 -34.85
C PHE A 155 -12.68 10.80 -34.70
N GLU A 156 -11.97 11.03 -35.81
CA GLU A 156 -10.57 11.50 -35.77
C GLU A 156 -10.44 12.96 -35.29
N VAL A 157 -11.45 13.82 -35.49
CA VAL A 157 -11.48 15.16 -34.90
C VAL A 157 -11.64 15.06 -33.38
N LEU A 158 -12.62 14.28 -32.89
CA LEU A 158 -12.85 14.13 -31.45
C LEU A 158 -11.73 13.38 -30.75
N LYS A 159 -11.07 12.44 -31.42
CA LYS A 159 -9.88 11.78 -30.89
C LYS A 159 -8.76 12.80 -30.65
N ARG A 160 -8.49 13.68 -31.63
CA ARG A 160 -7.50 14.76 -31.49
C ARG A 160 -7.89 15.78 -30.43
N TRP A 161 -9.19 16.03 -30.26
CA TRP A 161 -9.74 16.87 -29.20
C TRP A 161 -9.37 16.33 -27.82
N TYR A 162 -9.77 15.09 -27.50
CA TYR A 162 -9.45 14.46 -26.22
C TYR A 162 -7.95 14.25 -26.01
N ASP A 163 -7.19 13.95 -27.07
CA ASP A 163 -5.73 13.88 -26.98
C ASP A 163 -5.10 15.23 -26.59
N ALA A 164 -5.66 16.35 -27.06
CA ALA A 164 -5.22 17.68 -26.68
C ALA A 164 -5.63 18.03 -25.24
N GLU A 165 -6.87 17.70 -24.84
CA GLU A 165 -7.34 17.86 -23.46
C GLU A 165 -6.43 17.10 -22.47
N ASN A 166 -6.16 15.82 -22.75
CA ASN A 166 -5.28 14.98 -21.93
C ASN A 166 -3.85 15.51 -21.81
N ARG A 167 -3.38 16.35 -22.75
CA ARG A 167 -2.05 17.00 -22.72
C ARG A 167 -2.08 18.38 -22.10
N GLY A 168 -3.25 18.90 -21.74
CA GLY A 168 -3.40 20.29 -21.29
C GLY A 168 -3.19 21.31 -22.42
N ASP A 169 -3.41 20.93 -23.68
CA ASP A 169 -3.05 21.73 -24.86
C ASP A 169 -4.24 22.56 -25.38
N GLY A 170 -4.51 23.67 -24.69
CA GLY A 170 -5.61 24.58 -25.05
C GLY A 170 -5.47 25.21 -26.44
N ALA A 171 -4.25 25.43 -26.92
CA ALA A 171 -4.01 25.94 -28.26
C ALA A 171 -4.43 24.93 -29.35
N ALA A 172 -4.12 23.65 -29.15
CA ALA A 172 -4.61 22.60 -30.04
C ALA A 172 -6.13 22.46 -29.99
N LEU A 173 -6.76 22.59 -28.81
CA LEU A 173 -8.23 22.60 -28.70
C LEU A 173 -8.84 23.77 -29.48
N ARG A 174 -8.30 24.99 -29.33
CA ARG A 174 -8.75 26.15 -30.11
C ARG A 174 -8.62 25.95 -31.62
N ALA A 175 -7.57 25.27 -32.08
CA ALA A 175 -7.40 24.97 -33.51
C ALA A 175 -8.41 23.94 -34.05
N LEU A 176 -8.96 23.10 -33.17
CA LEU A 176 -9.99 22.11 -33.48
C LEU A 176 -11.42 22.65 -33.30
N ALA A 177 -11.59 23.73 -32.55
CA ALA A 177 -12.87 24.39 -32.36
C ALA A 177 -13.30 25.18 -33.60
N CYS A 178 -14.61 25.38 -33.76
CA CYS A 178 -15.17 26.26 -34.80
C CYS A 178 -14.93 27.73 -34.45
N ALA A 179 -15.19 28.63 -35.40
CA ALA A 179 -14.94 30.07 -35.20
C ALA A 179 -15.76 30.70 -34.06
N ASN A 180 -16.96 30.18 -33.78
CA ASN A 180 -17.84 30.64 -32.69
C ASN A 180 -18.40 29.42 -31.92
N PRO A 181 -17.61 28.82 -31.02
CA PRO A 181 -18.03 27.64 -30.28
C PRO A 181 -19.15 27.96 -29.28
N GLY A 182 -19.99 26.97 -29.01
CA GLY A 182 -20.98 27.00 -27.95
C GLY A 182 -20.31 27.03 -26.57
N LYS A 183 -21.09 27.45 -25.57
CA LYS A 183 -20.59 27.70 -24.21
C LYS A 183 -19.85 26.51 -23.59
N ASN A 184 -20.32 25.28 -23.80
CA ASN A 184 -19.71 24.11 -23.19
C ASN A 184 -18.31 23.84 -23.77
N VAL A 185 -18.14 24.03 -25.09
CA VAL A 185 -16.84 23.93 -25.77
C VAL A 185 -15.91 25.06 -25.31
N GLU A 186 -16.42 26.29 -25.15
CA GLU A 186 -15.65 27.41 -24.59
C GLU A 186 -15.18 27.14 -23.16
N ASP A 187 -16.08 26.66 -22.30
CA ASP A 187 -15.80 26.36 -20.90
C ASP A 187 -14.76 25.23 -20.76
N GLU A 188 -14.82 24.22 -21.63
CA GLU A 188 -13.84 23.13 -21.68
C GLU A 188 -12.44 23.62 -22.09
N ILE A 189 -12.33 24.40 -23.16
CA ILE A 189 -11.07 25.03 -23.58
C ILE A 189 -10.51 25.89 -22.44
N ALA A 190 -11.35 26.71 -21.82
CA ALA A 190 -10.96 27.59 -20.73
C ALA A 190 -10.49 26.79 -19.51
N GLY A 191 -11.14 25.67 -19.19
CA GLY A 191 -10.74 24.77 -18.11
C GLY A 191 -9.35 24.19 -18.33
N VAL A 192 -9.05 23.76 -19.56
CA VAL A 192 -7.72 23.25 -19.93
C VAL A 192 -6.65 24.34 -19.83
N GLU A 193 -6.92 25.54 -20.35
CA GLU A 193 -5.96 26.65 -20.35
C GLU A 193 -5.66 27.22 -18.96
N GLN A 194 -6.60 27.11 -18.04
CA GLN A 194 -6.42 27.54 -16.65
C GLN A 194 -5.60 26.53 -15.81
N ASN A 195 -4.98 25.54 -16.45
CA ASN A 195 -4.20 24.47 -15.80
C ASN A 195 -5.01 23.73 -14.73
N SER A 196 -6.28 23.43 -15.03
CA SER A 196 -7.06 22.51 -14.20
C SER A 196 -6.30 21.20 -14.07
N ALA A 197 -6.05 20.74 -12.84
CA ALA A 197 -5.40 19.46 -12.63
C ALA A 197 -6.21 18.36 -13.30
N LEU A 198 -5.60 17.62 -14.24
CA LEU A 198 -6.23 16.50 -14.94
C LEU A 198 -6.84 15.53 -13.92
N GLN A 199 -8.17 15.40 -13.95
CA GLN A 199 -8.88 14.52 -13.03
C GLN A 199 -8.91 13.08 -13.52
N GLY A 200 -8.70 12.86 -14.83
CA GLY A 200 -8.65 11.57 -15.50
C GLY A 200 -8.04 11.68 -16.89
N ILE A 201 -7.72 10.53 -17.49
CA ILE A 201 -7.30 10.42 -18.89
C ILE A 201 -8.47 9.86 -19.70
N ILE A 202 -8.94 10.59 -20.70
CA ILE A 202 -10.12 10.25 -21.50
C ILE A 202 -9.69 9.57 -22.80
N HIS A 203 -10.33 8.45 -23.14
CA HIS A 203 -10.12 7.74 -24.41
C HIS A 203 -11.42 7.62 -25.18
N LEU A 204 -11.39 8.04 -26.44
CA LEU A 204 -12.48 7.84 -27.38
C LEU A 204 -12.52 6.37 -27.85
N GLU A 205 -13.63 5.69 -27.62
CA GLU A 205 -13.77 4.25 -27.92
C GLU A 205 -14.59 4.01 -29.19
N ALA A 206 -15.70 4.73 -29.35
CA ALA A 206 -16.60 4.51 -30.49
C ALA A 206 -17.51 5.70 -30.78
N VAL A 207 -18.09 5.73 -31.98
CA VAL A 207 -19.26 6.55 -32.31
C VAL A 207 -20.50 5.65 -32.20
N VAL A 208 -21.45 6.01 -31.33
CA VAL A 208 -22.68 5.22 -31.08
C VAL A 208 -23.95 5.90 -31.57
N GLY A 209 -23.87 7.18 -31.93
CA GLY A 209 -24.93 7.92 -32.62
C GLY A 209 -24.29 8.86 -33.62
N PHE A 210 -24.83 8.94 -34.83
CA PHE A 210 -24.27 9.80 -35.87
C PHE A 210 -25.39 10.33 -36.77
N ARG A 211 -25.40 11.63 -36.99
CA ARG A 211 -26.28 12.30 -37.93
C ARG A 211 -25.48 13.31 -38.74
N ASP A 212 -25.54 13.17 -40.05
CA ASP A 212 -24.90 14.08 -41.00
C ASP A 212 -25.98 14.90 -41.71
N GLU A 213 -25.91 16.23 -41.55
CA GLU A 213 -26.83 17.19 -42.15
C GLU A 213 -26.09 18.09 -43.17
N GLY A 214 -24.99 17.61 -43.74
CA GLY A 214 -24.15 18.39 -44.64
C GLY A 214 -23.20 19.25 -43.81
N GLU A 215 -23.39 20.56 -43.78
CA GLU A 215 -22.47 21.49 -43.07
C GLU A 215 -22.36 21.25 -41.55
N ARG A 216 -23.29 20.48 -40.98
CA ARG A 216 -23.31 20.11 -39.56
C ARG A 216 -23.38 18.61 -39.40
N VAL A 217 -22.64 18.11 -38.42
CA VAL A 217 -22.64 16.71 -37.99
C VAL A 217 -22.91 16.67 -36.50
N TRP A 218 -23.83 15.81 -36.08
CA TRP A 218 -24.03 15.49 -34.67
C TRP A 218 -23.52 14.08 -34.41
N GLY A 219 -22.75 13.91 -33.34
CA GLY A 219 -22.19 12.63 -32.95
C GLY A 219 -22.33 12.38 -31.46
N ARG A 220 -22.80 11.19 -31.10
CA ARG A 220 -22.71 10.64 -29.74
C ARG A 220 -21.52 9.69 -29.69
N PHE A 221 -20.59 9.97 -28.80
CA PHE A 221 -19.32 9.29 -28.69
C PHE A 221 -19.20 8.58 -27.36
N MET A 222 -18.71 7.34 -27.38
CA MET A 222 -18.43 6.57 -26.16
C MET A 222 -17.00 6.79 -25.75
N LEU A 223 -16.82 6.98 -24.45
CA LEU A 223 -15.56 7.31 -23.81
C LEU A 223 -15.25 6.31 -22.71
N ARG A 224 -13.96 6.06 -22.51
CA ARG A 224 -13.44 5.41 -21.32
C ARG A 224 -12.54 6.39 -20.57
N VAL A 225 -12.72 6.46 -19.26
CA VAL A 225 -11.92 7.34 -18.40
C VAL A 225 -11.03 6.50 -17.50
N HIS A 226 -9.73 6.77 -17.52
CA HIS A 226 -8.79 6.28 -16.53
C HIS A 226 -8.66 7.34 -15.42
N PRO A 227 -9.17 7.06 -14.21
CA PRO A 227 -9.25 8.06 -13.17
C PRO A 227 -7.86 8.39 -12.60
N ILE A 228 -7.60 9.68 -12.35
CA ILE A 228 -6.40 10.17 -11.64
C ILE A 228 -6.77 10.61 -10.21
N SER A 229 -7.94 11.24 -10.04
CA SER A 229 -8.41 11.70 -8.73
C SER A 229 -9.39 10.74 -8.04
N GLU A 230 -9.52 10.86 -6.73
CA GLU A 230 -10.51 10.08 -5.95
C GLU A 230 -11.96 10.38 -6.36
N ARG A 231 -12.24 11.62 -6.79
CA ARG A 231 -13.56 12.00 -7.33
C ARG A 231 -13.84 11.21 -8.60
N GLN A 232 -12.91 11.20 -9.56
CA GLN A 232 -13.04 10.44 -10.80
C GLN A 232 -13.05 8.92 -10.57
N THR A 233 -12.30 8.42 -9.59
CA THR A 233 -12.33 6.98 -9.24
C THR A 233 -13.72 6.53 -8.84
N ARG A 234 -14.45 7.33 -8.04
CA ARG A 234 -15.83 7.01 -7.66
C ARG A 234 -16.78 7.01 -8.86
N LEU A 235 -16.68 8.01 -9.74
CA LEU A 235 -17.50 8.09 -10.95
C LEU A 235 -17.26 6.90 -11.88
N VAL A 236 -15.99 6.53 -12.10
CA VAL A 236 -15.63 5.36 -12.92
C VAL A 236 -16.13 4.06 -12.29
N GLN A 237 -16.02 3.90 -10.97
CA GLN A 237 -16.54 2.71 -10.27
C GLN A 237 -18.06 2.59 -10.37
N GLU A 238 -18.80 3.70 -10.29
CA GLU A 238 -20.24 3.72 -10.50
C GLU A 238 -20.60 3.38 -11.95
N ALA A 239 -19.90 3.97 -12.92
CA ALA A 239 -20.08 3.68 -14.34
C ALA A 239 -19.76 2.21 -14.66
N GLN A 240 -18.77 1.60 -14.00
CA GLN A 240 -18.42 0.18 -14.17
C GLN A 240 -19.58 -0.78 -13.83
N GLN A 241 -20.48 -0.39 -12.93
CA GLN A 241 -21.69 -1.18 -12.64
C GLN A 241 -22.65 -1.25 -13.85
N HIS A 242 -22.52 -0.30 -14.77
CA HIS A 242 -23.36 -0.14 -15.96
C HIS A 242 -22.57 -0.33 -17.27
N GLY A 243 -21.38 -0.92 -17.21
CA GLY A 243 -20.54 -1.23 -18.38
C GLY A 243 -19.25 -0.43 -18.50
N GLY A 244 -19.06 0.62 -17.70
CA GLY A 244 -17.78 1.33 -17.55
C GLY A 244 -17.46 2.34 -18.66
N TYR A 245 -18.47 2.80 -19.39
CA TYR A 245 -18.32 3.80 -20.44
C TYR A 245 -19.13 5.05 -20.12
N PHE A 246 -18.62 6.18 -20.59
CA PHE A 246 -19.29 7.48 -20.57
C PHE A 246 -19.71 7.81 -22.01
N SER A 247 -20.64 8.74 -22.16
CA SER A 247 -21.04 9.21 -23.48
C SER A 247 -21.17 10.72 -23.51
N ASP A 248 -20.55 11.35 -24.48
CA ASP A 248 -20.71 12.78 -24.76
C ASP A 248 -21.24 12.98 -26.18
N GLU A 249 -22.00 14.06 -26.33
CA GLU A 249 -22.63 14.45 -27.58
C GLU A 249 -22.00 15.75 -28.06
N TYR A 250 -21.54 15.74 -29.31
CA TYR A 250 -20.90 16.88 -29.94
C TYR A 250 -21.58 17.25 -31.24
N THR A 251 -21.62 18.55 -31.48
CA THR A 251 -21.91 19.11 -32.79
C THR A 251 -20.61 19.56 -33.44
N LEU A 252 -20.34 19.03 -34.63
CA LEU A 252 -19.24 19.47 -35.49
C LEU A 252 -19.79 20.25 -36.69
N VAL A 253 -19.04 21.24 -37.14
CA VAL A 253 -19.37 22.04 -38.33
C VAL A 253 -18.24 21.98 -39.34
N GLN A 254 -18.58 22.09 -40.62
CA GLN A 254 -17.63 22.16 -41.70
C GLN A 254 -17.12 23.61 -41.85
N GLU A 255 -15.84 23.84 -41.57
CA GLU A 255 -15.22 25.16 -41.73
C GLU A 255 -13.86 25.02 -42.44
N GLY A 256 -13.65 25.79 -43.50
CA GLY A 256 -12.38 25.75 -44.25
C GLY A 256 -12.03 24.37 -44.84
N GLY A 257 -13.02 23.52 -45.10
CA GLY A 257 -12.81 22.15 -45.60
C GLY A 257 -12.49 21.12 -44.52
N GLU A 258 -12.46 21.49 -43.24
CA GLU A 258 -12.28 20.58 -42.11
C GLU A 258 -13.52 20.55 -41.20
N LEU A 259 -13.74 19.43 -40.50
CA LEU A 259 -14.71 19.39 -39.41
C LEU A 259 -14.08 20.00 -38.16
N LYS A 260 -14.83 20.89 -37.50
CA LYS A 260 -14.45 21.58 -36.27
C LYS A 260 -15.48 21.35 -35.18
N VAL A 261 -15.05 21.24 -33.93
CA VAL A 261 -15.92 21.05 -32.76
C VAL A 261 -16.61 22.37 -32.44
N CYS A 262 -17.94 22.39 -32.40
CA CYS A 262 -18.70 23.63 -32.28
C CYS A 262 -19.66 23.66 -31.11
N ASP A 263 -20.18 22.52 -30.68
CA ASP A 263 -20.98 22.46 -29.45
C ASP A 263 -20.82 21.11 -28.77
N ALA A 264 -21.15 21.06 -27.49
CA ALA A 264 -21.19 19.85 -26.67
C ALA A 264 -22.44 19.89 -25.78
N ASP A 265 -23.23 18.83 -25.70
CA ASP A 265 -24.48 18.85 -24.91
C ASP A 265 -24.22 18.71 -23.41
N THR A 266 -23.09 18.11 -23.04
CA THR A 266 -22.68 17.91 -21.64
C THR A 266 -21.58 18.90 -21.25
N PRO A 267 -21.62 19.46 -20.03
CA PRO A 267 -20.47 20.16 -19.48
C PRO A 267 -19.29 19.17 -19.33
N PRO A 268 -18.05 19.67 -19.43
CA PRO A 268 -16.88 18.80 -19.44
C PRO A 268 -16.78 17.98 -18.15
N LEU A 269 -16.23 16.77 -18.24
CA LEU A 269 -16.17 15.77 -17.16
C LEU A 269 -15.18 16.12 -16.00
N VAL A 270 -14.86 17.41 -15.85
CA VAL A 270 -13.90 17.99 -14.89
C VAL A 270 -14.35 17.94 -13.43
#